data_AF-E1YFC9-F1
#
_entry.id   AF-E1YFC9-F1
#
_cell.length_a   1.000
_cell.length_b   1.000
_cell.length_c   1.000
_cell.angle_alpha   90.00
_cell.angle_beta   90.00
_cell.angle_gamma   90.00
#
_symmetry.space_group_name_H-M   'P 1'
#
loop_
_entity.id
_entity.type
_entity.pdbx_description
1 polymer ?
#
loop_
_entity_poly.entity_id
_entity_poly.type
_entity_poly.pdbx_seq_one_letter_code
_entity_poly.pdbx_strand_id
1 'polypeptide(L)' 'MAKRVSADDKDKRDLLVYLLWKTGRFSNREIGNRFGLTYSAVSQRVKMMTNRLSVEKGLQDQYIMLKSQIKV' A
#
# COMPACT_ATOMS: atom_id res chain seq x y z
N MET A 1 7.86 24.41 5.95
CA MET A 1 8.79 23.32 5.61
C MET A 1 8.01 22.04 5.36
N ALA A 2 8.12 21.42 4.18
CA ALA A 2 7.49 20.13 3.93
C ALA A 2 8.22 19.06 4.76
N LYS A 3 7.52 18.48 5.74
CA LYS A 3 8.08 17.42 6.60
C LYS A 3 8.36 16.20 5.72
N ARG A 4 9.64 15.85 5.55
CA ARG A 4 10.04 14.68 4.76
C ARG A 4 9.51 13.42 5.45
N VAL A 5 8.63 12.71 4.77
CA VAL A 5 8.13 11.39 5.20
C VAL A 5 9.28 10.40 5.08
N SER A 6 9.56 9.66 6.15
CA SER A 6 10.63 8.65 6.17
C SER A 6 10.36 7.55 5.13
N ALA A 7 11.40 6.81 4.73
CA ALA A 7 11.22 5.69 3.79
C ALA A 7 10.26 4.62 4.37
N ASP A 8 10.37 4.35 5.67
CA ASP A 8 9.51 3.44 6.40
C ASP A 8 8.03 3.87 6.39
N ASP A 9 7.76 5.17 6.60
CA ASP A 9 6.40 5.71 6.53
C ASP A 9 5.81 5.63 5.12
N LYS A 10 6.64 5.76 4.07
CA LYS A 10 6.19 5.57 2.68
C LYS A 10 5.82 4.12 2.41
N ASP A 11 6.63 3.18 2.90
CA ASP A 11 6.39 1.76 2.72
C ASP A 11 5.12 1.33 3.45
N LYS A 12 4.91 1.79 4.69
CA LYS A 12 3.65 1.57 5.42
C LYS A 12 2.43 2.10 4.67
N ARG A 13 2.49 3.34 4.15
CA ARG A 13 1.41 3.91 3.34
C ARG A 13 1.14 3.06 2.10
N ASP A 14 2.18 2.68 1.38
CA ASP A 14 2.05 1.95 0.12
C ASP A 14 1.57 0.50 0.37
N LEU A 15 1.90 -0.09 1.52
CA LEU A 15 1.38 -1.39 1.99
C LEU A 15 -0.13 -1.31 2.29
N LEU A 16 -0.59 -0.24 2.94
CA LEU A 16 -2.02 -0.01 3.20
C LEU A 16 -2.81 0.23 1.89
N VAL A 17 -2.24 0.99 0.97
CA VAL A 17 -2.80 1.18 -0.39
C VAL A 17 -2.94 -0.16 -1.10
N TYR A 18 -1.90 -0.99 -1.07
CA TYR A 18 -1.91 -2.33 -1.66
C TYR A 18 -2.94 -3.24 -0.99
N LEU A 19 -3.05 -3.22 0.34
CA LEU A 19 -3.99 -4.05 1.08
C LEU A 19 -5.44 -3.71 0.72
N LEU A 20 -5.79 -2.41 0.69
CA LEU A 20 -7.13 -1.98 0.27
C LEU A 20 -7.42 -2.38 -1.17
N TRP A 21 -6.45 -2.23 -2.07
CA TRP A 21 -6.59 -2.69 -3.45
C TRP A 21 -6.83 -4.20 -3.53
N LYS A 22 -6.09 -5.00 -2.75
CA LYS A 22 -6.26 -6.47 -2.71
C LYS A 22 -7.62 -6.92 -2.17
N THR A 23 -8.33 -6.09 -1.39
CA THR A 23 -9.70 -6.43 -0.99
C THR A 23 -10.69 -6.40 -2.14
N GLY A 24 -10.37 -5.71 -3.25
CA GLY A 24 -11.27 -5.51 -4.39
C GLY A 24 -12.51 -4.64 -4.09
N ARG A 25 -12.68 -4.17 -2.84
CA ARG A 25 -13.85 -3.39 -2.40
C ARG A 25 -13.77 -1.92 -2.77
N PHE A 26 -12.61 -1.43 -3.17
CA PHE A 26 -12.37 -0.03 -3.50
C PHE A 26 -11.67 0.09 -4.85
N SER A 27 -12.17 1.00 -5.69
CA SER A 27 -11.47 1.42 -6.92
C SER A 27 -10.21 2.21 -6.58
N ASN A 28 -9.26 2.26 -7.53
CA ASN A 28 -8.06 3.08 -7.40
C ASN A 28 -8.38 4.58 -7.16
N ARG A 29 -9.52 5.08 -7.63
CA ARG A 29 -9.95 6.45 -7.38
C ARG A 29 -10.40 6.64 -5.93
N GLU A 30 -11.18 5.72 -5.38
CA GLU A 30 -11.61 5.77 -3.98
C GLU A 30 -10.43 5.60 -3.01
N ILE A 31 -9.50 4.69 -3.33
CA ILE A 31 -8.24 4.55 -2.59
C ILE A 31 -7.46 5.86 -2.70
N GLY A 32 -7.34 6.43 -3.90
CA GLY A 32 -6.64 7.71 -4.11
C GLY A 32 -7.20 8.83 -3.22
N ASN A 33 -8.52 9.01 -3.22
CA ASN A 33 -9.20 10.02 -2.42
C ASN A 33 -8.94 9.86 -0.91
N ARG A 34 -8.88 8.63 -0.38
CA ARG A 34 -8.60 8.37 1.04
C ARG A 34 -7.16 8.69 1.44
N PHE A 35 -6.21 8.58 0.51
CA PHE A 35 -4.77 8.76 0.77
C PHE A 35 -4.19 10.06 0.22
N GLY A 36 -5.02 10.93 -0.38
CA GLY A 36 -4.55 12.14 -1.06
C GLY A 36 -3.68 11.83 -2.29
N LEU A 37 -3.97 10.73 -2.98
CA LEU A 37 -3.24 10.26 -4.15
C LEU A 37 -4.11 10.32 -5.41
N THR A 38 -3.49 10.52 -6.56
CA THR A 38 -4.19 10.36 -7.84
C THR A 38 -4.42 8.88 -8.16
N TYR A 39 -5.36 8.59 -9.05
CA TYR A 39 -5.59 7.25 -9.58
C TYR A 39 -4.29 6.59 -10.10
N SER A 40 -3.50 7.33 -10.88
CA SER A 40 -2.25 6.83 -11.46
C SER A 40 -1.20 6.56 -10.38
N ALA A 41 -1.13 7.43 -9.37
CA ALA A 41 -0.26 7.27 -8.22
C ALA A 41 -0.60 6.01 -7.40
N VAL A 42 -1.88 5.64 -7.30
CA VAL A 42 -2.32 4.37 -6.70
C VAL A 42 -1.89 3.19 -7.57
N SER A 43 -2.17 3.23 -8.88
CA SER A 43 -1.79 2.15 -9.81
C SER A 43 -0.28 1.88 -9.79
N GLN A 44 0.54 2.93 -9.75
CA GLN A 44 1.99 2.78 -9.68
C GLN A 44 2.43 2.12 -8.37
N ARG A 45 1.86 2.52 -7.22
CA ARG A 45 2.17 1.92 -5.91
C ARG A 45 1.77 0.46 -5.83
N VAL A 46 0.60 0.10 -6.36
CA VAL A 46 0.15 -1.29 -6.43
C VAL A 46 1.13 -2.14 -7.23
N LYS A 47 1.56 -1.64 -8.41
CA LYS A 47 2.56 -2.34 -9.24
C LYS A 47 3.90 -2.49 -8.50
N MET A 48 4.38 -1.42 -7.87
CA MET A 48 5.63 -1.46 -7.08
C MET A 48 5.54 -2.45 -5.93
N MET A 49 4.46 -2.41 -5.13
CA MET A 49 4.29 -3.33 -4.01
C MET A 49 4.12 -4.77 -4.44
N THR A 50 3.45 -5.04 -5.57
CA THR A 50 3.34 -6.41 -6.12
C THR A 50 4.73 -7.00 -6.41
N ASN A 51 5.58 -6.23 -7.09
CA ASN A 51 6.94 -6.67 -7.41
C ASN A 51 7.78 -6.84 -6.15
N ARG A 52 7.73 -5.87 -5.24
CA ARG A 52 8.49 -5.89 -3.99
C ARG A 52 8.10 -7.06 -3.08
N LEU A 53 6.80 -7.31 -2.90
CA LEU A 53 6.30 -8.43 -2.11
C LEU A 53 6.70 -9.81 -2.68
N SER A 54 6.98 -9.91 -3.98
CA SER A 54 7.47 -11.16 -4.57
C SER A 54 8.96 -11.43 -4.36
N VAL A 55 9.73 -10.43 -3.94
CA VAL A 55 11.20 -10.50 -3.83
C VAL A 55 11.68 -10.27 -2.39
N GLU A 56 11.06 -9.35 -1.67
CA GLU A 56 11.46 -8.92 -0.33
C GLU A 56 10.70 -9.71 0.74
N LYS A 57 11.30 -10.80 1.24
CA LYS A 57 10.70 -11.65 2.28
C LYS A 57 10.24 -10.88 3.52
N GLY A 58 11.06 -9.94 4.02
CA GLY A 58 10.70 -9.13 5.19
C GLY A 58 9.46 -8.27 4.98
N LEU A 59 9.25 -7.75 3.76
CA LEU A 59 8.05 -6.99 3.41
C LEU A 59 6.83 -7.91 3.29
N GLN A 60 7.02 -9.12 2.77
CA GLN A 60 5.98 -10.14 2.70
C GLN A 60 5.51 -10.58 4.10
N ASP A 61 6.43 -10.78 5.03
CA ASP A 61 6.12 -11.14 6.42
C ASP A 61 5.32 -10.02 7.10
N GLN A 62 5.71 -8.76 6.90
CA GLN A 62 4.94 -7.60 7.39
C GLN A 62 3.52 -7.55 6.80
N TYR A 63 3.38 -7.82 5.50
CA TYR A 63 2.07 -7.88 4.85
C TYR A 63 1.19 -9.00 5.43
N ILE A 64 1.74 -10.20 5.64
CA ILE A 64 1.01 -11.34 6.23
C ILE A 64 0.56 -11.00 7.65
N MET A 65 1.46 -10.43 8.46
CA MET A 65 1.16 -10.02 9.83
C MET A 65 0.07 -8.93 9.87
N LEU A 66 0.15 -7.92 8.99
CA LEU A 66 -0.87 -6.88 8.94
C LEU A 66 -2.22 -7.44 8.47
N LYS A 67 -2.21 -8.33 7.48
CA LYS A 67 -3.43 -8.99 6.99
C LYS A 67 -4.09 -9.85 8.07
N SER A 68 -3.32 -10.54 8.92
CA SER A 68 -3.89 -11.38 9.98
C SER A 68 -4.60 -10.57 11.08
N GLN A 69 -4.24 -9.30 11.24
CA GLN A 69 -4.89 -8.38 12.19
C GLN A 69 -6.20 -7.79 11.66
N ILE A 70 -6.39 -7.79 10.34
CA ILE A 70 -7.59 -7.24 9.72
C ILE A 70 -8.53 -8.41 9.40
N LYS A 71 -9.60 -8.57 10.20
CA LYS A 71 -10.73 -9.44 9.83
C LYS A 71 -11.47 -8.79 8.67
N VAL A 72 -11.35 -9.36 7.47
CA VAL A 72 -12.06 -8.93 6.24
C VAL A 72 -13.13 -9.90 5.81
#